data_AF-A0A369P2L8-F1
#
_entry.id   AF-A0A369P2L8-F1
#
_cell.length_a   1.000
_cell.length_b   1.000
_cell.length_c   1.000
_cell.angle_alpha   90.00
_cell.angle_beta   90.00
_cell.angle_gamma   90.00
#
_symmetry.space_group_name_H-M   'P 1'
#
loop_
_entity.id
_entity.type
_entity.pdbx_description
1 polymer ?
#
loop_
_entity_poly.entity_id
_entity_poly.type
_entity_poly.pdbx_seq_one_letter_code
_entity_poly.pdbx_strand_id
1 'polypeptide(L)'
;MAIWVVRLCFAFVFVVNVQCALGFALAPEAYMGAYELGGVPGRVATQGIGIAFLMWNCTYPLVIWRPERHRALASVVLAQQVVGLVGESLIRATLPAGHDLLASSIDLFIAFDAIGLVLMAASWGIFFLLEKRTCARIHA
;
A
#
# COMPACT_ATOMS: atom_id res chain seq x y z
N MET A 1 1.78 21.44 11.47
CA MET A 1 0.77 20.39 11.69
C MET A 1 0.53 19.51 10.47
N ALA A 2 0.28 20.06 9.27
CA ALA A 2 -0.01 19.27 8.06
C ALA A 2 1.05 18.19 7.73
N ILE A 3 2.34 18.48 7.94
CA ILE A 3 3.40 17.50 7.68
C ILE A 3 3.32 16.26 8.58
N TRP A 4 2.89 16.42 9.84
CA TRP A 4 2.71 15.29 10.75
C TRP A 4 1.56 14.39 10.31
N VAL A 5 0.48 14.97 9.76
CA VAL A 5 -0.63 14.20 9.19
C VAL A 5 -0.16 13.35 8.01
N VAL A 6 0.63 13.92 7.09
CA VAL A 6 1.24 13.16 5.98
C VAL A 6 2.07 12.00 6.52
N ARG A 7 2.96 12.26 7.49
CA ARG A 7 3.79 11.21 8.10
C ARG A 7 2.95 10.09 8.70
N LEU A 8 1.90 10.42 9.45
CA LEU A 8 1.03 9.43 10.09
C LEU A 8 0.25 8.62 9.06
N CYS A 9 -0.29 9.24 8.01
CA CYS A 9 -1.00 8.53 6.94
C CYS A 9 -0.09 7.54 6.20
N PHE A 10 1.11 7.98 5.80
CA PHE A 10 2.07 7.09 5.13
C PHE A 10 2.62 6.02 6.08
N ALA A 11 2.86 6.35 7.36
CA ALA A 11 3.33 5.38 8.35
C ALA A 11 2.28 4.31 8.66
N PHE A 12 1.01 4.68 8.74
CA PHE A 12 -0.08 3.72 8.93
C PHE A 12 -0.13 2.69 7.80
N VAL A 13 -0.14 3.16 6.54
CA VAL A 13 -0.16 2.28 5.37
C VAL A 13 1.09 1.39 5.34
N PHE A 14 2.28 1.97 5.59
CA PHE A 14 3.54 1.25 5.69
C PHE A 14 3.50 0.12 6.72
N VAL A 15 3.04 0.40 7.95
CA VAL A 15 3.02 -0.60 9.02
C VAL A 15 2.09 -1.77 8.67
N VAL A 16 0.89 -1.49 8.16
CA VAL A 16 -0.04 -2.57 7.80
C VAL A 16 0.49 -3.39 6.63
N ASN A 17 1.08 -2.75 5.61
CA ASN A 17 1.71 -3.44 4.50
C ASN A 17 2.87 -4.33 4.95
N VAL A 18 3.78 -3.80 5.79
CA VAL A 18 4.92 -4.55 6.31
C VAL A 18 4.46 -5.70 7.18
N GLN A 19 3.42 -5.52 8.00
CA GLN A 19 2.83 -6.61 8.78
C GLN A 19 2.33 -7.73 7.86
N CYS A 20 1.59 -7.39 6.79
CA CYS A 20 1.12 -8.36 5.80
C CYS A 20 2.30 -9.08 5.13
N ALA A 21 3.30 -8.32 4.68
CA ALA A 21 4.49 -8.83 4.02
C ALA A 21 5.28 -9.83 4.90
N LEU A 22 5.47 -9.49 6.18
CA LEU A 22 6.12 -10.35 7.15
C LEU A 22 5.28 -11.59 7.47
N GLY A 23 3.96 -11.47 7.54
CA GLY A 23 3.06 -12.60 7.68
C GLY A 23 3.25 -13.61 6.55
N PHE A 24 3.25 -13.15 5.31
CA PHE A 24 3.47 -13.99 4.13
C PHE A 24 4.87 -14.60 4.06
N ALA A 25 5.91 -13.85 4.44
CA ALA A 25 7.29 -14.33 4.39
C ALA A 25 7.63 -15.33 5.52
N LEU A 26 7.13 -15.08 6.74
CA LEU A 26 7.54 -15.81 7.95
C LEU A 26 6.54 -16.88 8.40
N ALA A 27 5.27 -16.74 8.05
CA ALA A 27 4.21 -17.69 8.39
C ALA A 27 3.29 -18.01 7.18
N PRO A 28 3.85 -18.37 6.01
CA PRO A 28 3.09 -18.56 4.76
C PRO A 28 1.93 -19.57 4.87
N GLU A 29 2.06 -20.59 5.72
CA GLU A 29 1.06 -21.64 5.93
C GLU A 29 -0.26 -21.10 6.46
N ALA A 30 -0.22 -19.99 7.22
CA ALA A 30 -1.41 -19.33 7.73
C ALA A 30 -2.20 -18.59 6.63
N TYR A 31 -1.57 -18.30 5.50
CA TYR A 31 -2.13 -17.44 4.45
C TYR A 31 -2.34 -18.13 3.11
N MET A 32 -1.55 -19.16 2.79
CA MET A 32 -1.60 -19.84 1.50
C MET A 32 -2.98 -20.43 1.17
N GLY A 33 -3.73 -20.88 2.18
CA GLY A 33 -5.10 -21.39 1.99
C GLY A 33 -6.07 -20.32 1.49
N ALA A 34 -5.84 -19.05 1.85
CA ALA A 34 -6.63 -17.91 1.39
C ALA A 34 -6.42 -17.63 -0.12
N TYR A 35 -5.36 -18.18 -0.69
CA TYR A 35 -5.03 -18.15 -2.12
C TYR A 35 -5.29 -19.51 -2.81
N GLU A 36 -5.93 -20.45 -2.13
CA GLU A 36 -6.13 -21.84 -2.59
C GLU A 36 -4.81 -22.54 -2.97
N LEU A 37 -3.70 -22.10 -2.41
CA LEU A 37 -2.38 -22.67 -2.63
C LEU A 37 -2.14 -23.84 -1.67
N GLY A 38 -1.42 -24.86 -2.16
CA GLY A 38 -1.16 -26.11 -1.45
C GLY A 38 0.30 -26.56 -1.52
N GLY A 39 0.73 -27.31 -0.50
CA GLY A 39 2.03 -27.98 -0.47
C GLY A 39 3.25 -27.07 -0.53
N VAL A 40 4.39 -27.65 -0.91
CA VAL A 40 5.68 -26.95 -1.01
C VAL A 40 5.64 -25.77 -2.00
N PRO A 41 5.07 -25.91 -3.22
CA PRO A 41 5.03 -24.78 -4.16
C PRO A 41 4.21 -23.61 -3.63
N GLY A 42 3.06 -23.88 -3.00
CA GLY A 42 2.21 -22.84 -2.41
C GLY A 42 2.93 -22.06 -1.32
N ARG A 43 3.61 -22.77 -0.40
CA ARG A 43 4.43 -22.14 0.64
C ARG A 43 5.48 -21.18 0.05
N VAL A 44 6.28 -21.66 -0.90
CA VAL A 44 7.37 -20.87 -1.50
C VAL A 44 6.80 -19.67 -2.28
N ALA A 45 5.69 -19.84 -2.98
CA ALA A 45 5.02 -18.75 -3.69
C ALA A 45 4.53 -17.66 -2.72
N THR A 46 3.84 -18.03 -1.63
CA THR A 46 3.38 -17.07 -0.61
C THR A 46 4.56 -16.33 0.04
N GLN A 47 5.67 -17.02 0.33
CA GLN A 47 6.88 -16.35 0.82
C GLN A 47 7.44 -15.35 -0.18
N GLY A 48 7.50 -15.72 -1.47
CA GLY A 48 7.93 -14.84 -2.54
C GLY A 48 7.08 -13.56 -2.64
N ILE A 49 5.75 -13.69 -2.50
CA ILE A 49 4.84 -12.55 -2.44
C ILE A 49 5.16 -11.66 -1.23
N GLY A 50 5.41 -12.26 -0.06
CA GLY A 50 5.83 -11.52 1.13
C GLY A 50 7.11 -10.69 0.90
N ILE A 51 8.12 -11.28 0.27
CA ILE A 51 9.35 -10.55 -0.09
C ILE A 51 9.08 -9.45 -1.11
N ALA A 52 8.26 -9.71 -2.14
CA ALA A 52 7.88 -8.69 -3.12
C ALA A 52 7.16 -7.50 -2.46
N PHE A 53 6.27 -7.75 -1.49
CA PHE A 53 5.63 -6.71 -0.69
C PHE A 53 6.65 -5.92 0.15
N LEU A 54 7.63 -6.58 0.78
CA LEU A 54 8.69 -5.87 1.50
C LEU A 54 9.49 -4.94 0.57
N MET A 55 9.89 -5.43 -0.61
CA MET A 55 10.58 -4.63 -1.62
C MET A 55 9.77 -3.39 -2.02
N TRP A 56 8.46 -3.57 -2.20
CA TRP A 56 7.54 -2.49 -2.56
C TRP A 56 7.49 -1.38 -1.50
N ASN A 57 7.65 -1.74 -0.22
CA ASN A 57 7.60 -0.82 0.90
C ASN A 57 8.92 -0.06 1.18
N CYS A 58 10.02 -0.38 0.49
CA CYS A 58 11.31 0.30 0.68
C CYS A 58 11.29 1.80 0.35
N THR A 59 10.28 2.27 -0.40
CA THR A 59 10.10 3.68 -0.76
C THR A 59 9.49 4.51 0.38
N TYR A 60 8.76 3.88 1.30
CA TYR A 60 8.03 4.56 2.38
C TYR A 60 8.91 5.24 3.44
N PRO A 61 9.99 4.64 3.98
CA PRO A 61 10.73 5.20 5.11
C PRO A 61 11.25 6.62 4.88
N LEU A 62 11.77 6.91 3.68
CA LEU A 62 12.25 8.25 3.33
C LEU A 62 11.11 9.26 3.21
N VAL A 63 9.96 8.85 2.66
CA VAL A 63 8.76 9.70 2.58
C VAL A 63 8.22 9.99 3.98
N ILE A 64 8.20 9.01 4.88
CA ILE A 64 7.76 9.20 6.27
C ILE A 64 8.73 10.12 7.02
N TRP A 65 10.05 9.99 6.80
CA TRP A 65 11.02 10.84 7.50
C TRP A 65 10.96 12.29 7.00
N ARG A 66 11.12 12.54 5.71
CA ARG A 66 11.24 13.90 5.14
C ARG A 66 10.34 14.06 3.90
N PRO A 67 9.00 14.02 4.04
CA PRO A 67 8.10 14.08 2.90
C PRO A 67 8.31 15.34 2.03
N GLU A 68 8.65 16.46 2.66
CA GLU A 68 8.92 17.74 2.00
C GLU A 68 10.12 17.71 1.06
N ARG A 69 11.11 16.85 1.34
CA ARG A 69 12.32 16.66 0.53
C ARG A 69 12.16 15.55 -0.52
N HIS A 70 11.34 14.55 -0.24
CA HIS A 70 11.18 13.36 -1.09
C HIS A 70 9.85 13.36 -1.87
N ARG A 71 9.48 14.50 -2.45
CA ARG A 71 8.20 14.68 -3.15
C ARG A 71 7.99 13.71 -4.31
N ALA A 72 9.02 13.50 -5.12
CA ALA A 72 8.98 12.54 -6.22
C ALA A 72 8.76 11.12 -5.72
N LEU A 73 9.40 10.75 -4.60
CA LEU A 73 9.24 9.43 -3.99
C LEU A 73 7.84 9.24 -3.39
N ALA A 74 7.24 10.29 -2.83
CA ALA A 74 5.83 10.26 -2.40
C ALA A 74 4.89 9.99 -3.58
N SER A 75 5.15 10.59 -4.75
CA SER A 75 4.39 10.28 -5.97
C SER A 75 4.60 8.84 -6.44
N VAL A 76 5.81 8.29 -6.30
CA VAL A 76 6.08 6.88 -6.59
C VAL A 76 5.28 5.97 -5.65
N VAL A 77 5.24 6.27 -4.35
CA VAL A 77 4.43 5.51 -3.37
C VAL A 77 2.94 5.54 -3.73
N LEU A 78 2.40 6.68 -4.18
CA LEU A 78 1.01 6.77 -4.62
C LEU A 78 0.77 5.97 -5.91
N ALA A 79 1.67 6.06 -6.89
CA ALA A 79 1.58 5.28 -8.13
C ALA A 79 1.65 3.78 -7.85
N GLN A 80 2.52 3.39 -6.93
CA GLN A 80 2.61 2.03 -6.39
C GLN A 80 1.25 1.57 -5.82
N GLN A 81 0.59 2.39 -4.99
CA GLN A 81 -0.73 2.03 -4.46
C GLN A 81 -1.81 1.93 -5.54
N VAL A 82 -1.77 2.79 -6.57
CA VAL A 82 -2.69 2.74 -7.72
C VAL A 82 -2.51 1.44 -8.50
N VAL A 83 -1.26 1.01 -8.73
CA VAL A 83 -0.96 -0.24 -9.42
C VAL A 83 -1.52 -1.44 -8.65
N GLY A 84 -1.36 -1.47 -7.32
CA GLY A 84 -1.98 -2.49 -6.46
C GLY A 84 -3.50 -2.52 -6.61
N LEU A 85 -4.16 -1.37 -6.40
CA LEU A 85 -5.61 -1.25 -6.46
C LEU A 85 -6.18 -1.69 -7.82
N VAL A 86 -5.60 -1.19 -8.91
CA VAL A 86 -6.05 -1.52 -10.27
C VAL A 86 -5.77 -2.98 -10.59
N GLY A 87 -4.58 -3.48 -10.24
CA GLY A 87 -4.19 -4.87 -10.47
C GLY A 87 -5.13 -5.86 -9.78
N GLU A 88 -5.36 -5.67 -8.48
CA GLU A 88 -6.26 -6.52 -7.69
C GLU A 88 -7.71 -6.42 -8.18
N SER A 89 -8.17 -5.22 -8.56
CA SER A 89 -9.52 -5.05 -9.13
C SER A 89 -9.70 -5.80 -10.45
N LEU A 90 -8.67 -5.83 -11.31
CA LEU A 90 -8.70 -6.58 -12.57
C LEU A 90 -8.66 -8.10 -12.33
N ILE A 91 -7.85 -8.56 -11.38
CA ILE A 91 -7.84 -9.96 -10.93
C ILE A 91 -9.23 -10.34 -10.44
N ARG A 92 -9.83 -9.54 -9.56
CA ARG A 92 -11.17 -9.78 -9.01
C ARG A 92 -12.27 -9.85 -10.07
N ALA A 93 -12.18 -8.99 -11.09
CA ALA A 93 -13.14 -8.94 -12.19
C ALA A 93 -13.03 -10.13 -13.15
N THR A 94 -11.86 -10.78 -13.20
CA THR A 94 -11.59 -11.91 -14.10
C THR A 94 -11.63 -13.26 -13.41
N LEU A 95 -11.77 -13.28 -12.08
CA LEU A 95 -11.85 -14.51 -11.28
C LEU A 95 -13.15 -15.29 -11.60
N PRO A 96 -13.05 -16.57 -11.99
CA PRO A 96 -14.22 -17.42 -12.20
C PRO A 96 -15.04 -17.64 -10.91
N ALA A 97 -16.32 -17.97 -11.08
CA ALA A 97 -17.15 -18.40 -9.96
C ALA A 97 -16.62 -19.72 -9.34
N GLY A 98 -16.89 -19.92 -8.04
CA GLY A 98 -16.43 -21.10 -7.29
C GLY A 98 -15.16 -20.87 -6.46
N HIS A 99 -14.61 -19.65 -6.48
CA HIS A 99 -13.40 -19.24 -5.77
C HIS A 99 -13.72 -18.18 -4.69
N ASP A 100 -14.76 -18.40 -3.90
CA ASP A 100 -15.29 -17.39 -2.95
C ASP A 100 -14.26 -16.97 -1.89
N LEU A 101 -13.44 -17.92 -1.43
CA LEU A 101 -12.38 -17.63 -0.47
C LEU A 101 -11.29 -16.72 -1.08
N LEU A 102 -10.81 -17.07 -2.28
CA LEU A 102 -9.89 -16.26 -3.07
C LEU A 102 -10.44 -14.85 -3.33
N ALA A 103 -11.71 -14.77 -3.74
CA ALA A 103 -12.40 -13.50 -3.98
C ALA A 103 -12.40 -12.62 -2.73
N SER A 104 -12.73 -13.19 -1.56
CA SER A 104 -12.73 -12.47 -0.29
C SER A 104 -11.35 -11.96 0.11
N SER A 105 -10.30 -12.73 -0.16
CA SER A 105 -8.91 -12.31 0.06
C SER A 105 -8.55 -11.12 -0.83
N ILE A 106 -8.87 -11.18 -2.11
CA ILE A 106 -8.64 -10.08 -3.06
C ILE A 106 -9.42 -8.82 -2.65
N ASP A 107 -10.69 -8.97 -2.25
CA ASP A 107 -11.53 -7.85 -1.82
C ASP A 107 -10.95 -7.12 -0.59
N LEU A 108 -10.27 -7.84 0.32
CA LEU A 108 -9.53 -7.23 1.43
C LEU A 108 -8.33 -6.40 0.95
N PHE A 109 -7.57 -6.89 -0.03
CA PHE A 109 -6.47 -6.12 -0.63
C PHE A 109 -6.97 -4.87 -1.35
N ILE A 110 -8.04 -4.98 -2.14
CA ILE A 110 -8.70 -3.84 -2.81
C ILE A 110 -9.12 -2.80 -1.77
N ALA A 111 -9.81 -3.22 -0.70
CA ALA A 111 -10.27 -2.32 0.33
C ALA A 111 -9.09 -1.60 1.02
N PHE A 112 -8.04 -2.34 1.37
CA PHE A 112 -6.85 -1.78 1.99
C PHE A 112 -6.15 -0.77 1.06
N ASP A 113 -5.96 -1.13 -0.21
CA ASP A 113 -5.31 -0.26 -1.19
C ASP A 113 -6.10 1.01 -1.45
N ALA A 114 -7.43 0.91 -1.56
CA ALA A 114 -8.30 2.06 -1.75
C ALA A 114 -8.25 3.02 -0.55
N ILE A 115 -8.37 2.49 0.67
CA ILE A 115 -8.31 3.29 1.91
C ILE A 115 -6.94 3.94 2.05
N GLY A 116 -5.87 3.17 1.85
CA GLY A 116 -4.49 3.66 1.92
C GLY A 116 -4.21 4.76 0.91
N LEU A 117 -4.64 4.57 -0.35
CA LEU A 117 -4.50 5.58 -1.41
C LEU A 117 -5.24 6.86 -1.06
N VAL A 118 -6.49 6.78 -0.59
CA VAL A 118 -7.27 7.96 -0.20
C VAL A 118 -6.60 8.72 0.94
N LEU A 119 -6.17 8.03 2.00
CA LEU A 119 -5.51 8.66 3.15
C LEU A 119 -4.21 9.38 2.75
N MET A 120 -3.37 8.70 1.98
CA MET A 120 -2.09 9.26 1.55
C MET A 120 -2.28 10.40 0.54
N ALA A 121 -3.13 10.23 -0.47
CA ALA A 121 -3.37 11.26 -1.48
C ALA A 121 -4.03 12.51 -0.89
N ALA A 122 -5.01 12.34 0.00
CA ALA A 122 -5.68 13.47 0.64
C ALA A 122 -4.74 14.24 1.56
N SER A 123 -4.00 13.56 2.44
CA SER A 123 -3.02 14.22 3.33
C SER A 123 -1.93 14.94 2.54
N TRP A 124 -1.43 14.33 1.46
CA TRP A 124 -0.41 14.90 0.59
C TRP A 124 -0.92 16.10 -0.22
N GLY A 125 -2.13 16.01 -0.77
CA GLY A 125 -2.78 17.10 -1.48
C GLY A 125 -3.03 18.31 -0.58
N ILE A 126 -3.54 18.09 0.64
CA ILE A 126 -3.75 19.14 1.64
C ILE A 126 -2.43 19.83 2.00
N PHE A 127 -1.34 19.06 2.21
CA PHE A 127 -0.03 19.62 2.49
C PHE A 127 0.42 20.60 1.40
N PHE A 128 0.31 20.22 0.12
CA PHE A 128 0.67 21.10 -0.99
C PHE A 128 -0.21 22.36 -1.09
N LEU A 129 -1.51 22.23 -0.87
CA LEU A 129 -2.43 23.37 -0.90
C LEU A 129 -2.09 24.40 0.19
N LEU A 130 -1.75 23.93 1.39
CA LEU A 130 -1.35 24.80 2.49
C LEU A 130 0.02 25.44 2.27
N GLU A 131 0.96 24.72 1.68
CA GLU A 131 2.28 25.26 1.31
C GLU A 131 2.15 26.40 0.30
N LYS A 132 1.39 26.20 -0.78
CA LYS A 132 1.13 27.24 -1.80
C LYS A 132 0.49 28.49 -1.21
N ARG A 133 -0.53 28.33 -0.35
CA ARG A 133 -1.21 29.45 0.31
C ARG A 133 -0.28 30.27 1.21
N THR A 134 0.65 29.60 1.90
CA THR A 134 1.62 30.26 2.77
C THR A 134 2.62 31.06 1.94
N CYS A 135 3.12 30.50 0.84
CA CYS A 135 4.03 31.20 -0.07
C CYS A 135 3.39 32.42 -0.74
N ALA A 136 2.13 32.30 -1.20
CA ALA A 136 1.38 33.41 -1.79
C ALA A 136 1.14 34.56 -0.79
N ARG A 137 0.93 34.26 0.50
CA ARG A 137 0.73 35.29 1.54
C ARG A 137 2.02 36.05 1.89
N ILE A 138 3.20 35.43 1.72
CA ILE A 138 4.50 36.08 2.00
C ILE A 138 4.88 37.09 0.90
N HIS A 139 4.38 36.88 -0.33
CA HIS A 139 4.70 37.72 -1.50
C HIS A 139 3.61 38.75 -1.84
N ALA A 140 2.60 38.91 -0.99
CA ALA A 140 1.52 39.90 -1.11
C ALA A 140 1.69 40.99 -0.05
#